data_AF-A0A7T7UYZ0-F1
#
_entry.id   AF-A0A7T7UYZ0-F1
#
_cell.length_a   1.000
_cell.length_b   1.000
_cell.length_c   1.000
_cell.angle_alpha   90.00
_cell.angle_beta   90.00
_cell.angle_gamma   90.00
#
_symmetry.space_group_name_H-M   'P 1'
#
loop_
_entity.id
_entity.type
_entity.pdbx_description
1 polymer ?
#
loop_
_entity_poly.entity_id
_entity_poly.type
_entity_poly.pdbx_seq_one_letter_code
_entity_poly.pdbx_strand_id
1 'polypeptide(L)' 'MDERIEKLKNMQTGLLIDVVKNHKKHGYPLELREAAIEILKGRGITSEELKLSGNLYNLQYE' A
#
# COMPACT_ATOMS: atom_id res chain seq x y z
N MET A 1 4.02 10.26 15.66
CA MET A 1 3.74 9.06 14.86
C MET A 1 2.44 9.35 14.14
N ASP A 2 2.43 9.39 12.81
CA ASP A 2 1.22 9.70 12.05
C ASP A 2 0.14 8.66 12.35
N GLU A 3 -0.99 9.08 12.94
CA GLU A 3 -2.15 8.22 13.25
C GLU A 3 -2.59 7.36 12.06
N ARG A 4 -2.32 7.83 10.85
CA ARG A 4 -2.64 7.15 9.59
C ARG A 4 -1.87 5.84 9.45
N ILE A 5 -0.59 5.80 9.85
CA ILE A 5 0.25 4.60 9.78
C ILE A 5 -0.22 3.55 10.81
N GLU A 6 -0.64 3.98 12.00
CA GLU A 6 -1.22 3.06 13.00
C GLU A 6 -2.53 2.43 12.53
N LYS A 7 -3.34 3.18 11.79
CA LYS A 7 -4.56 2.65 11.14
C LYS A 7 -4.22 1.61 10.06
N LEU A 8 -3.15 1.80 9.29
CA LEU A 8 -2.71 0.81 8.28
C LEU A 8 -2.34 -0.53 8.91
N LYS A 9 -1.69 -0.54 10.09
CA LYS A 9 -1.30 -1.78 10.77
C LYS A 9 -2.51 -2.65 11.13
N ASN A 10 -3.62 -2.01 11.47
CA ASN A 10 -4.89 -2.67 11.82
C ASN A 10 -5.79 -2.91 10.59
N MET A 11 -5.46 -2.36 9.41
CA MET A 11 -6.24 -2.58 8.19
C MET A 11 -6.09 -4.00 7.65
N GLN A 12 -7.13 -4.47 6.97
CA GLN A 12 -7.06 -5.71 6.21
C GLN A 12 -6.11 -5.59 5.03
N THR A 13 -5.54 -6.72 4.62
CA THR A 13 -4.58 -6.82 3.51
C THR A 13 -5.13 -6.21 2.22
N GLY A 14 -6.40 -6.46 1.88
CA GLY A 14 -7.02 -5.87 0.70
C GLY A 14 -7.07 -4.33 0.73
N LEU A 15 -7.28 -3.73 1.91
CA LEU A 15 -7.29 -2.28 2.08
C LEU A 15 -5.88 -1.69 1.96
N LEU A 16 -4.87 -2.38 2.52
CA LEU A 16 -3.46 -1.99 2.35
C LEU A 16 -3.06 -2.00 0.87
N ILE A 17 -3.47 -3.02 0.12
CA ILE A 17 -3.24 -3.12 -1.32
C ILE A 17 -3.89 -1.95 -2.05
N ASP A 18 -5.14 -1.62 -1.70
CA ASP A 18 -5.84 -0.47 -2.29
C ASP A 18 -5.10 0.85 -1.99
N VAL A 19 -4.64 1.05 -0.76
CA VAL A 19 -3.82 2.21 -0.37
C VAL A 19 -2.55 2.29 -1.21
N VAL A 20 -1.84 1.18 -1.41
CA VAL A 20 -0.60 1.15 -2.22
C VAL A 20 -0.89 1.48 -3.68
N LYS A 21 -1.90 0.83 -4.27
CA LYS A 21 -2.29 0.99 -5.67
C LYS A 21 -2.83 2.40 -5.96
N ASN A 22 -3.73 2.88 -5.11
CA ASN A 22 -4.46 4.12 -5.29
C ASN A 22 -3.90 5.31 -4.49
N HIS A 23 -2.70 5.21 -3.91
CA HIS A 23 -2.10 6.31 -3.12
C HIS A 23 -2.17 7.66 -3.84
N LYS A 24 -1.87 7.71 -5.15
CA LYS A 24 -2.00 8.92 -5.99
C LYS A 24 -3.44 9.45 -6.03
N LYS A 25 -4.42 8.57 -6.24
CA LYS A 25 -5.85 8.93 -6.30
C LYS A 25 -6.34 9.53 -4.97
N HIS A 26 -5.86 9.00 -3.85
CA HIS A 26 -6.22 9.48 -2.53
C HIS A 26 -5.39 10.70 -2.06
N GLY A 27 -4.42 11.16 -2.86
CA GLY A 27 -3.49 12.22 -2.44
C GLY A 27 -2.63 11.81 -1.25
N TYR A 28 -2.34 10.52 -1.12
CA TYR A 28 -1.54 9.98 -0.02
C TYR A 28 -0.05 10.16 -0.31
N PRO A 29 0.74 10.62 0.69
CA PRO A 29 2.18 10.76 0.52
C PRO A 29 2.83 9.40 0.31
N LEU A 30 4.00 9.41 -0.32
CA LEU A 30 4.77 8.20 -0.60
C LEU A 30 5.08 7.41 0.69
N GLU A 31 5.33 8.12 1.80
CA GLU A 31 5.57 7.55 3.12
C GLU A 31 4.42 6.62 3.58
N LEU A 32 3.17 7.00 3.30
CA LEU A 32 2.00 6.18 3.63
C LEU A 32 1.97 4.90 2.78
N ARG A 33 2.35 5.01 1.51
CA ARG A 33 2.46 3.87 0.60
C ARG A 33 3.58 2.93 1.03
N GLU A 34 4.75 3.47 1.36
CA GLU A 34 5.90 2.69 1.82
C GLU A 34 5.58 1.95 3.13
N ALA A 35 4.96 2.64 4.10
CA ALA A 35 4.48 2.01 5.32
C ALA A 35 3.49 0.87 5.04
N ALA A 36 2.56 1.05 4.09
CA ALA A 36 1.63 -0.01 3.69
C ALA A 36 2.35 -1.20 3.04
N ILE A 37 3.36 -0.96 2.19
CA ILE A 37 4.20 -2.02 1.60
C ILE A 37 4.97 -2.77 2.68
N GLU A 38 5.55 -2.08 3.67
CA GLU A 38 6.26 -2.72 4.78
C GLU A 38 5.35 -3.60 5.63
N ILE A 39 4.12 -3.13 5.92
CA ILE A 39 3.12 -3.92 6.65
C ILE A 39 2.71 -5.15 5.84
N LEU A 40 2.51 -5.02 4.52
CA LEU A 40 2.22 -6.14 3.63
C LEU A 40 3.39 -7.15 3.59
N LYS A 41 4.63 -6.66 3.56
CA LYS A 41 5.83 -7.50 3.62
C LYS A 41 5.90 -8.32 4.91
N GLY A 42 5.56 -7.72 6.05
CA GLY A 42 5.42 -8.41 7.33
C GLY A 42 4.32 -9.49 7.34
N ARG A 43 3.34 -9.40 6.43
CA ARG A 43 2.27 -10.39 6.24
C ARG A 43 2.60 -11.45 5.17
N GLY A 44 3.81 -11.44 4.62
CA GLY A 44 4.24 -12.36 3.57
C GLY A 44 3.92 -11.90 2.14
N ILE A 45 3.47 -10.66 1.96
CA ILE A 45 3.13 -10.09 0.64
C ILE A 45 4.22 -9.09 0.25
N THR A 46 5.04 -9.47 -0.71
CA THR A 46 6.14 -8.63 -1.18
C THR A 46 5.69 -7.64 -2.24
N SER A 47 6.49 -6.59 -2.43
CA SER A 47 6.31 -5.66 -3.56
C SER A 47 6.35 -6.37 -4.92
N GLU A 48 7.13 -7.45 -5.06
CA GLU A 48 7.17 -8.27 -6.26
C GLU A 48 5.84 -8.98 -6.52
N GLU A 49 5.23 -9.61 -5.50
CA GLU A 49 3.89 -10.21 -5.60
C GLU A 49 2.84 -9.16 -5.98
N LEU A 50 2.93 -7.97 -5.38
CA LEU A 50 2.06 -6.85 -5.74
C LEU A 50 2.28 -6.43 -7.20
N LYS A 51 3.51 -6.46 -7.71
CA LYS A 51 3.83 -6.11 -9.10
C LYS A 51 3.28 -7.14 -10.08
N LEU A 52 3.51 -8.43 -9.79
CA LEU A 52 3.01 -9.56 -10.57
C LEU A 52 1.48 -9.59 -10.62
N SER A 53 0.83 -9.23 -9.51
CA SER A 53 -0.62 -9.16 -9.38
C SER A 53 -1.25 -7.87 -9.96
N GLY A 54 -0.45 -6.91 -10.44
CA GLY A 54 -0.95 -5.63 -10.98
C GLY A 54 -1.50 -4.68 -9.89
N ASN A 55 -1.02 -4.85 -8.66
CA ASN A 55 -1.45 -4.16 -7.45
C ASN A 55 -0.40 -3.18 -6.90
N LEU A 56 0.82 -3.17 -7.45
CA LEU A 56 1.89 -2.27 -7.01
C LEU A 56 1.81 -0.86 -7.63
N TYR A 57 1.34 -0.77 -8.86
CA TYR A 57 1.20 0.49 -9.61
C TYR A 57 -0.14 0.49 -10.34
N ASN A 58 -0.89 1.58 -10.19
CA ASN A 58 -2.03 1.83 -11.05
C ASN A 58 -1.50 2.37 -12.39
N LEU A 59 -1.31 1.48 -13.37
CA LEU A 59 -0.81 1.79 -14.72
C LEU A 59 -1.63 2.87 -15.45
N GLN A 60 -2.83 3.20 -14.95
CA GLN A 60 -3.70 4.24 -15.51
C GLN A 60 -3.33 5.67 -15.07
N TYR A 61 -2.38 5.83 -14.12
CA TYR A 61 -1.94 7.13 -13.58
C TYR A 61 -0.40 7.25 -13.60
N GLU A 62 0.28 6.67 -14.59
CA GLU A 62 1.66 7.06 -14.93
C GLU A 62 1.70 8.47 -15.51
#